data_AF-A0A2H5XSW0-F1
#
_entry.id   AF-A0A2H5XSW0-F1
#
_cell.length_a   1.000
_cell.length_b   1.000
_cell.length_c   1.000
_cell.angle_alpha   90.00
_cell.angle_beta   90.00
_cell.angle_gamma   90.00
#
_symmetry.space_group_name_H-M   'P 1'
#
loop_
_entity.id
_entity.type
_entity.pdbx_description
1 polymer ?
#
loop_
_entity_poly.entity_id
_entity_poly.type
_entity_poly.pdbx_seq_one_letter_code
_entity_poly.pdbx_strand_id
1 'polypeptide(L)' 'MSYSVKKVLDLRGVECPMNIIIAKKELEKLSRGDVVKIIVDFPAAKEDVPRSLQRDGHKILSITDLRDFTEIFVQV' A
#
# COMPACT_ATOMS: atom_id res chain seq x y z
N MET A 1 -16.53 -3.27 11.59
CA MET A 1 -15.11 -3.66 11.77
C MET A 1 -14.27 -2.41 11.57
N SER A 2 -13.57 -1.96 12.61
CA SER A 2 -12.81 -0.70 12.60
C SER A 2 -11.31 -1.02 12.61
N TYR A 3 -10.67 -1.07 11.44
CA TYR A 3 -9.20 -1.03 11.38
C TYR A 3 -8.77 0.44 11.42
N SER A 4 -7.94 0.80 12.40
CA SER A 4 -7.43 2.16 12.53
C SER A 4 -6.26 2.34 11.57
N VAL A 5 -6.49 3.08 10.48
CA VAL A 5 -5.43 3.40 9.52
C VAL A 5 -4.41 4.30 10.23
N LYS A 6 -3.21 3.78 10.45
CA LYS A 6 -2.14 4.52 11.14
C LYS A 6 -1.45 5.50 10.22
N LYS A 7 -1.36 5.15 8.93
CA LYS A 7 -0.72 6.00 7.93
C LYS A 7 -1.40 5.87 6.58
N VAL A 8 -1.46 6.99 5.86
CA VAL A 8 -1.91 7.06 4.47
C VAL A 8 -0.72 7.49 3.63
N LEU A 9 -0.44 6.72 2.58
CA LEU A 9 0.62 6.95 1.61
C LEU A 9 -0.03 7.30 0.28
N ASP A 10 0.09 8.57 -0.09
CA ASP A 10 -0.33 9.04 -1.40
C ASP A 10 0.85 8.91 -2.37
N LEU A 11 0.75 7.93 -3.27
CA LEU A 11 1.74 7.62 -4.29
C LEU A 11 1.17 7.86 -5.70
N ARG A 12 0.13 8.70 -5.82
CA ARG A 12 -0.42 9.12 -7.11
C ARG A 12 0.64 9.91 -7.88
N GLY A 13 0.85 9.60 -9.15
CA GLY A 13 1.89 10.22 -9.98
C GLY A 13 3.32 9.75 -9.68
N VAL A 14 3.52 8.82 -8.74
CA VAL A 14 4.84 8.25 -8.43
C VAL A 14 5.12 7.06 -9.34
N GLU A 15 6.04 7.25 -10.27
CA GLU A 15 6.46 6.22 -11.21
C GLU A 15 7.21 5.06 -10.52
N CYS A 16 7.17 3.88 -11.16
CA CYS A 16 7.97 2.74 -10.72
C CYS A 16 9.47 3.05 -10.92
N PRO A 17 10.36 2.69 -9.98
CA PRO A 17 10.17 1.86 -8.78
C PRO A 17 9.97 2.65 -7.47
N MET A 18 9.84 3.98 -7.53
CA MET A 18 9.77 4.81 -6.33
C MET A 18 8.56 4.48 -5.45
N ASN A 19 7.42 4.16 -6.05
CA ASN A 19 6.21 3.77 -5.32
C ASN A 19 6.42 2.54 -4.42
N ILE A 20 7.07 1.49 -4.92
CA ILE A 20 7.37 0.26 -4.17
C ILE A 20 8.35 0.57 -3.05
N ILE A 21 9.40 1.33 -3.33
CA ILE A 21 10.43 1.69 -2.34
C ILE A 21 9.80 2.48 -1.19
N ILE A 22 8.96 3.47 -1.50
CA ILE A 22 8.29 4.29 -0.47
C ILE A 22 7.31 3.45 0.34
N ALA A 23 6.45 2.67 -0.33
CA ALA A 23 5.49 1.78 0.35
C ALA A 23 6.21 0.84 1.33
N LYS A 24 7.26 0.17 0.87
CA LYS A 24 8.05 -0.75 1.67
C LYS A 24 8.75 -0.07 2.84
N LYS A 25 9.44 1.04 2.60
CA LYS A 25 10.15 1.81 3.63
C LYS A 25 9.21 2.30 4.73
N GLU A 26 7.96 2.57 4.39
CA GLU A 26 6.96 3.03 5.35
C GLU A 26 6.35 1.88 6.15
N LEU A 27 6.19 0.70 5.54
CA LEU A 27 5.78 -0.51 6.24
C LEU A 27 6.89 -1.02 7.18
N GLU A 28 8.16 -0.89 6.81
CA GLU A 28 9.30 -1.21 7.69
C GLU A 28 9.39 -0.30 8.92
N LYS A 29 8.87 0.94 8.84
CA LYS A 29 8.82 1.86 9.99
C LYS A 29 7.67 1.57 10.95
N LEU A 30 6.74 0.69 10.58
CA LEU A 30 5.53 0.41 11.34
C LEU A 30 5.67 -0.89 12.14
N SER A 31 4.80 -1.04 13.14
CA SER A 31 4.78 -2.21 14.01
C SER A 31 3.77 -3.24 13.50
N ARG A 32 4.03 -4.52 13.79
CA ARG A 32 3.08 -5.61 13.49
C ARG A 32 1.71 -5.30 14.07
N GLY A 33 0.68 -5.40 13.24
CA GLY A 33 -0.70 -5.06 13.54
C GLY A 33 -1.15 -3.70 12.99
N ASP A 34 -0.21 -2.81 12.61
CA ASP A 34 -0.53 -1.50 12.06
C ASP A 34 -1.08 -1.61 10.64
N VAL A 35 -2.08 -0.78 10.34
CA VAL A 35 -2.71 -0.72 9.01
C VAL A 35 -2.32 0.56 8.28
N VAL A 36 -1.90 0.40 7.03
CA VAL A 36 -1.52 1.47 6.11
C VAL A 36 -2.45 1.47 4.92
N LYS A 37 -2.85 2.66 4.51
CA LYS A 37 -3.57 2.89 3.25
C LYS A 37 -2.59 3.44 2.23
N ILE A 38 -2.47 2.79 1.08
CA ILE A 38 -1.63 3.20 -0.04
C ILE A 38 -2.54 3.60 -1.19
N ILE A 39 -2.35 4.78 -1.77
CA ILE A 39 -3.14 5.30 -2.87
C ILE A 39 -2.24 5.39 -4.09
N VAL A 40 -2.61 4.74 -5.18
CA VAL A 40 -1.87 4.70 -6.45
C VAL A 40 -2.81 4.96 -7.61
N ASP A 41 -2.39 5.69 -8.62
CA ASP A 41 -3.18 5.99 -9.83
C ASP A 41 -2.82 5.10 -11.03
N PHE A 42 -1.73 4.34 -10.94
CA PHE A 42 -1.24 3.51 -12.04
C PHE A 42 -1.68 2.05 -11.96
N PRO A 43 -2.08 1.44 -13.09
CA PRO A 43 -2.52 0.06 -13.15
C PRO A 43 -1.41 -0.96 -12.85
N ALA A 44 -0.14 -0.62 -13.01
CA ALA A 44 0.97 -1.51 -12.64
C ALA A 44 1.17 -1.55 -11.11
N ALA A 45 1.05 -0.40 -10.45
CA ALA A 45 1.23 -0.28 -9.01
C ALA A 45 0.19 -1.06 -8.21
N LYS A 46 -1.04 -1.17 -8.75
CA LYS A 46 -2.13 -1.94 -8.12
C LYS A 46 -1.80 -3.42 -7.90
N GLU A 47 -0.91 -4.00 -8.73
CA GLU A 47 -0.51 -5.40 -8.65
C GLU A 47 0.87 -5.55 -8.04
N ASP A 48 1.83 -4.71 -8.45
CA ASP A 48 3.22 -4.82 -7.99
C ASP A 48 3.38 -4.45 -6.51
N VAL A 49 2.67 -3.42 -6.03
CA VAL A 49 2.73 -3.01 -4.62
C VAL A 49 2.24 -4.16 -3.73
N PRO A 50 0.99 -4.66 -3.82
CA PRO A 50 0.55 -5.72 -2.92
C PRO A 50 1.37 -7.00 -3.07
N ARG A 51 1.86 -7.29 -4.28
CA ARG A 51 2.73 -8.44 -4.54
C ARG A 51 4.08 -8.31 -3.84
N SER A 52 4.73 -7.15 -3.92
CA SER A 52 5.98 -6.90 -3.21
C SER A 52 5.78 -6.98 -1.70
N LEU A 53 4.67 -6.43 -1.19
CA LEU A 53 4.38 -6.41 0.23
C LEU A 53 4.06 -7.79 0.79
N GLN A 54 3.30 -8.61 0.06
CA GLN A 54 3.15 -10.04 0.40
C GLN A 54 4.48 -10.77 0.42
N ARG A 55 5.38 -10.44 -0.51
CA ARG A 55 6.71 -11.05 -0.60
C ARG A 55 7.61 -10.68 0.58
N ASP A 56 7.41 -9.48 1.14
CA ASP A 56 8.02 -9.02 2.39
C ASP A 56 7.34 -9.56 3.66
N GLY A 57 6.24 -10.31 3.51
CA GLY A 57 5.51 -10.93 4.63
C GLY A 57 4.39 -10.07 5.22
N HIS A 58 4.06 -8.95 4.58
CA HIS A 58 2.92 -8.12 4.98
C HIS A 58 1.60 -8.66 4.44
N LYS A 59 0.50 -8.37 5.15
CA LYS A 59 -0.83 -8.88 4.84
C LYS A 59 -1.69 -7.83 4.14
N ILE A 60 -2.15 -8.11 2.93
CA ILE A 60 -3.11 -7.24 2.25
C ILE A 60 -4.49 -7.45 2.87
N LEU A 61 -5.09 -6.38 3.37
CA LEU A 61 -6.43 -6.40 3.96
C LEU A 61 -7.52 -6.18 2.91
N SER A 62 -7.33 -5.19 2.04
CA SER A 62 -8.31 -4.83 1.02
C SER A 62 -7.66 -4.06 -0.11
N ILE A 63 -8.20 -4.18 -1.31
CA ILE A 63 -7.81 -3.38 -2.48
C ILE A 63 -9.12 -2.82 -3.04
N THR A 64 -9.21 -1.50 -3.09
CA THR A 64 -10.36 -0.76 -3.61
C THR A 64 -9.92 -0.03 -4.86
N ASP A 65 -10.35 -0.53 -6.01
CA ASP A 65 -10.11 0.14 -7.28
C ASP A 65 -11.20 1.20 -7.49
N LEU A 66 -10.82 2.48 -7.48
CA LEU A 66 -11.70 3.59 -7.83
C LEU A 66 -11.38 4.05 -9.25
N ARG A 67 -12.32 4.76 -9.88
CA ARG A 67 -12.18 5.21 -11.27
C ARG A 67 -10.94 6.09 -11.51
N ASP A 68 -10.53 6.84 -10.50
CA ASP A 68 -9.42 7.80 -10.57
C ASP A 68 -8.13 7.27 -9.92
N PHE A 69 -8.21 6.33 -8.97
CA PHE A 69 -7.07 5.79 -8.24
C PHE A 69 -7.44 4.50 -7.50
N THR A 70 -6.46 3.64 -7.22
CA THR A 70 -6.60 2.43 -6.42
C THR A 70 -6.11 2.68 -4.99
N GLU A 71 -6.90 2.27 -4.01
CA GLU A 71 -6.54 2.28 -2.58
C GLU A 71 -6.24 0.85 -2.11
N ILE A 72 -5.03 0.62 -1.61
CA ILE A 72 -4.58 -0.66 -1.07
C ILE A 72 -4.42 -0.52 0.44
N PHE A 73 -5.09 -1.38 1.20
CA PHE A 73 -4.96 -1.47 2.64
C PHE A 73 -4.06 -2.64 2.98
N VAL A 74 -2.98 -2.36 3.70
CA VAL A 74 -1.97 -3.34 4.10
C VAL A 74 -1.78 -3.31 5.60
N GLN A 75 -1.71 -4.48 6.21
CA GLN A 75 -1.35 -4.69 7.59
C GLN A 75 0.08 -5.21 7.66
N VAL A 76 0.91 -4.57 8.48
CA VAL A 76 2.24 -5.06 8.85
C VAL A 76 2.13 -6.23 9.81
#